data_AF-A0A2D8L9F6-F1
#
_entry.id   AF-A0A2D8L9F6-F1
#
_cell.length_a   1.000
_cell.length_b   1.000
_cell.length_c   1.000
_cell.angle_alpha   90.00
_cell.angle_beta   90.00
_cell.angle_gamma   90.00
#
_symmetry.space_group_name_H-M   'P 1'
#
loop_
_entity.id
_entity.type
_entity.pdbx_description
1 polymer ?
#
loop_
_entity_poly.entity_id
_entity_poly.type
_entity_poly.pdbx_seq_one_letter_code
_entity_poly.pdbx_strand_id
1 'polypeptide(L)'
;FYTAALAMHIRGGCPRTIMNFGHEKLPQFMPALSFPDKPMFVRGHNGYNDSRQKDVKPVRLEPVDAEMAAMFRQRFAIDVEAVKRAFSG
;
A
#
# COMPACT_ATOMS: atom_id res chain seq x y z
N PHE A 1 2.82 -9.45 3.97
CA PHE A 1 2.54 -9.38 2.52
C PHE A 1 1.55 -8.24 2.28
N TYR A 2 1.83 -7.34 1.32
CA TYR A 2 0.94 -6.21 1.02
C TYR A 2 -0.07 -6.59 -0.06
N THR A 3 -1.23 -5.91 -0.04
CA THR A 3 -2.31 -6.11 -1.02
C THR A 3 -2.06 -5.38 -2.33
N ALA A 4 -1.33 -4.25 -2.30
CA ALA A 4 -0.94 -3.53 -3.48
C ALA A 4 -0.07 -4.42 -4.39
N ALA A 5 -0.48 -4.56 -5.65
CA ALA A 5 0.14 -5.43 -6.66
C ALA A 5 0.19 -6.93 -6.30
N LEU A 6 -0.72 -7.41 -5.43
CA LEU A 6 -0.82 -8.83 -5.11
C LEU A 6 -1.49 -9.60 -6.26
N ALA A 7 -0.86 -10.69 -6.69
CA ALA A 7 -1.40 -11.64 -7.64
C ALA A 7 -1.30 -13.08 -7.10
N MET A 8 -2.21 -13.93 -7.55
CA MET A 8 -2.21 -15.36 -7.24
C MET A 8 -2.31 -16.17 -8.53
N HIS A 9 -1.47 -17.19 -8.63
CA HIS A 9 -1.63 -18.24 -9.62
C HIS A 9 -2.35 -19.43 -8.95
N ILE A 10 -3.49 -19.83 -9.50
CA ILE A 10 -4.31 -20.93 -9.00
C ILE A 10 -4.62 -21.91 -10.12
N ARG A 11 -4.90 -23.16 -9.76
CA ARG A 11 -5.35 -24.19 -10.69
C ARG A 11 -6.65 -23.74 -11.39
N GLY A 12 -6.78 -24.01 -12.69
CA GLY A 12 -8.03 -23.81 -13.43
C GLY A 12 -9.19 -24.56 -12.79
N GLY A 13 -10.37 -23.92 -12.71
CA GLY A 13 -11.56 -24.49 -12.06
C GLY A 13 -11.54 -24.46 -10.53
N CYS A 14 -10.53 -23.85 -9.89
CA CYS A 14 -10.52 -23.68 -8.44
C CYS A 14 -11.70 -22.82 -7.98
N PRO A 15 -12.56 -23.30 -7.05
CA PRO A 15 -13.71 -22.53 -6.56
C PRO A 15 -13.30 -21.42 -5.57
N ARG A 16 -12.00 -21.26 -5.28
CA ARG A 16 -11.45 -20.26 -4.37
C ARG A 16 -10.56 -19.30 -5.13
N THR A 17 -10.67 -18.03 -4.80
CA THR A 17 -9.88 -16.92 -5.36
C THR A 17 -9.15 -16.18 -4.25
N ILE A 18 -8.38 -15.16 -4.63
CA ILE A 18 -7.71 -14.24 -3.70
C ILE A 18 -8.65 -13.66 -2.64
N MET A 19 -9.93 -13.47 -2.98
CA MET A 19 -10.93 -12.87 -2.09
C MET A 19 -11.37 -13.79 -0.94
N ASN A 20 -11.00 -15.08 -0.97
CA ASN A 20 -11.38 -16.05 0.05
C ASN A 20 -10.40 -16.14 1.23
N PHE A 21 -9.26 -15.44 1.17
CA PHE A 21 -8.19 -15.55 2.15
C PHE A 21 -7.77 -14.17 2.65
N GLY A 22 -7.32 -14.09 3.90
CA GLY A 22 -6.60 -12.91 4.37
C GLY A 22 -5.32 -12.76 3.55
N HIS A 23 -5.20 -11.65 2.81
CA HIS A 23 -4.11 -11.44 1.86
C HIS A 23 -2.72 -11.56 2.51
N GLU A 24 -2.61 -11.15 3.77
CA GLU A 24 -1.39 -11.27 4.57
C GLU A 24 -1.03 -12.70 4.97
N LYS A 25 -2.01 -13.63 4.94
CA LYS A 25 -1.85 -15.03 5.35
C LYS A 25 -1.57 -15.96 4.19
N LEU A 26 -1.73 -15.52 2.94
CA LEU A 26 -1.49 -16.35 1.75
C LEU A 26 -0.12 -17.05 1.74
N PRO A 27 1.00 -16.40 2.14
CA PRO A 27 2.30 -17.07 2.20
C PRO A 27 2.39 -18.27 3.16
N GLN A 28 1.39 -18.45 4.03
CA GLN A 28 1.31 -19.62 4.93
C GLN A 28 0.73 -20.86 4.23
N PHE A 29 0.04 -20.68 3.10
CA PHE A 29 -0.69 -21.75 2.41
C PHE A 29 -0.15 -22.04 1.00
N MET A 30 0.66 -21.14 0.44
CA MET A 30 1.25 -21.30 -0.88
C MET A 30 2.61 -20.57 -0.97
N PRO A 31 3.52 -21.02 -1.84
CA PRO A 31 4.74 -20.29 -2.14
C PRO A 31 4.44 -18.86 -2.59
N ALA A 32 5.21 -17.90 -2.10
CA ALA A 32 5.01 -16.50 -2.38
C ALA A 32 6.33 -15.84 -2.79
N LEU A 33 6.29 -15.05 -3.86
CA LEU A 33 7.40 -14.23 -4.33
C LEU A 33 7.11 -12.76 -4.04
N SER A 34 8.11 -12.04 -3.54
CA SER A 34 8.03 -10.62 -3.22
C SER A 34 9.26 -9.89 -3.77
N PHE A 35 9.05 -8.75 -4.42
CA PHE A 35 10.11 -7.93 -5.03
C PHE A 35 10.13 -6.53 -4.39
N PRO A 36 10.72 -6.37 -3.19
CA PRO A 36 10.62 -5.14 -2.39
C PRO A 36 11.68 -4.07 -2.72
N ASP A 37 12.52 -4.28 -3.73
CA ASP A 37 13.75 -3.50 -3.97
C ASP A 37 13.53 -2.00 -4.21
N LYS A 38 12.31 -1.61 -4.55
CA LYS A 38 11.93 -0.23 -4.88
C LYS A 38 10.64 0.11 -4.14
N PRO A 39 10.43 1.37 -3.71
CA PRO A 39 9.11 1.80 -3.28
C PRO A 39 8.08 1.53 -4.38
N MET A 40 7.04 0.75 -4.04
CA MET A 40 6.03 0.24 -4.99
C MET A 40 4.65 0.88 -4.82
N PHE A 41 4.34 1.41 -3.64
CA PHE A 41 3.06 2.05 -3.33
C PHE A 41 3.22 3.12 -2.26
N VAL A 42 2.27 4.04 -2.19
CA VAL A 42 2.15 5.06 -1.14
C VAL A 42 0.91 4.74 -0.31
N ARG A 43 1.03 4.77 1.01
CA ARG A 43 -0.09 4.55 1.93
C ARG A 43 -0.53 5.87 2.55
N GLY A 44 -1.79 6.24 2.31
CA GLY A 44 -2.42 7.35 3.01
C GLY A 44 -2.85 6.96 4.43
N HIS A 45 -2.69 7.89 5.36
CA HIS A 45 -3.25 7.81 6.71
C HIS A 45 -4.24 8.97 6.87
N ASN A 46 -5.53 8.68 6.83
CA ASN A 46 -6.60 9.66 7.00
C ASN A 46 -7.69 9.10 7.90
N GLY A 47 -8.65 9.93 8.29
CA GLY A 47 -9.80 9.52 9.11
C GLY A 47 -10.91 8.81 8.34
N TYR A 48 -10.75 8.59 7.04
CA TYR A 48 -11.79 8.07 6.15
C TYR A 48 -11.37 6.69 5.63
N ASN A 49 -11.62 5.67 6.44
CA ASN A 49 -11.51 4.28 6.04
C ASN A 49 -12.92 3.70 5.93
N ASP A 50 -13.29 3.22 4.74
CA ASP A 50 -14.58 2.57 4.48
C ASP A 50 -14.65 1.14 5.06
N SER A 51 -13.53 0.63 5.56
CA SER A 51 -13.46 -0.59 6.34
C SER A 51 -13.97 -0.39 7.77
N ARG A 52 -14.72 -1.38 8.29
CA ARG A 52 -15.17 -1.44 9.70
C ARG A 52 -14.03 -1.75 10.69
N GLN A 53 -12.78 -1.50 10.30
CA GLN A 53 -11.63 -1.70 11.18
C GLN A 53 -11.65 -0.67 12.30
N LYS A 54 -11.28 -1.12 13.50
CA LYS A 54 -11.08 -0.24 14.67
C LYS A 54 -10.01 0.80 14.35
N ASP A 55 -10.06 1.93 15.06
CA ASP A 55 -9.04 2.98 14.98
C ASP A 55 -7.64 2.37 15.06
N VAL A 56 -6.88 2.56 13.98
CA VAL A 56 -5.50 2.09 13.89
C VAL A 56 -4.64 3.07 14.68
N LYS A 57 -3.66 2.54 15.42
CA LYS A 57 -2.69 3.38 16.13
C LYS A 57 -2.08 4.41 15.16
N PRO A 58 -2.06 5.70 15.52
CA PRO A 58 -1.41 6.71 14.72
C PRO A 58 0.04 6.32 14.44
N VAL A 59 0.43 6.40 13.17
CA VAL A 59 1.83 6.20 12.77
C VAL A 59 2.53 7.54 12.90
N ARG A 60 3.61 7.59 13.69
CA ARG A 60 4.48 8.76 13.72
C ARG A 60 5.21 8.85 12.38
N LEU A 61 4.97 9.94 11.66
CA LEU A 61 5.63 10.25 10.40
C LEU A 61 6.58 11.42 10.60
N GLU A 62 7.71 11.36 9.91
CA GLU A 62 8.66 12.47 9.85
C GLU A 62 8.33 13.37 8.65
N PRO A 63 8.64 14.68 8.71
CA PRO A 63 8.43 15.59 7.58
C PRO A 63 9.16 15.15 6.32
N VAL A 64 8.60 15.49 5.16
CA VAL A 64 9.21 15.17 3.85
C VAL A 64 10.46 16.02 3.62
N ASP A 65 11.59 15.35 3.40
CA ASP A 65 12.84 15.98 2.97
C ASP A 65 12.97 16.04 1.43
N ALA A 66 14.07 16.62 0.96
CA ALA A 66 14.31 16.81 -0.48
C ALA A 66 14.48 15.49 -1.24
N GLU A 67 15.11 14.48 -0.63
CA GLU A 67 15.31 13.16 -1.26
C GLU A 67 13.97 12.44 -1.41
N MET A 68 13.16 12.42 -0.36
CA MET A 68 11.84 11.81 -0.38
C MET A 68 10.90 12.55 -1.33
N ALA A 69 10.97 13.88 -1.42
CA ALA A 69 10.21 14.66 -2.40
C ALA A 69 10.59 14.30 -3.85
N ALA A 70 11.88 14.15 -4.14
CA ALA A 70 12.35 13.71 -5.45
C ALA A 70 11.87 12.29 -5.77
N MET A 71 11.92 11.38 -4.80
CA MET A 71 11.40 10.01 -4.93
C MET A 71 9.90 10.01 -5.24
N PHE A 72 9.09 10.76 -4.48
CA PHE A 72 7.65 10.87 -4.72
C PHE A 72 7.33 11.37 -6.13
N ARG A 73 8.06 12.39 -6.61
CA ARG A 73 7.89 12.91 -7.96
C ARG A 73 8.27 11.88 -9.03
N GLN A 74 9.41 11.24 -8.89
CA GLN A 74 9.95 10.32 -9.91
C GLN A 74 9.20 8.98 -9.97
N ARG A 75 8.82 8.41 -8.82
CA ARG A 75 8.22 7.08 -8.72
C ARG A 75 6.71 7.09 -8.83
N PHE A 76 6.08 8.12 -8.27
CA PHE A 76 4.64 8.15 -8.06
C PHE A 76 3.95 9.34 -8.74
N ALA A 77 4.71 10.20 -9.44
CA ALA A 77 4.19 11.44 -10.03
C ALA A 77 3.47 12.34 -9.01
N ILE A 78 3.93 12.32 -7.75
CA ILE A 78 3.38 13.14 -6.66
C ILE A 78 4.27 14.38 -6.47
N ASP A 79 3.67 15.57 -6.61
CA ASP A 79 4.30 16.84 -6.27
C ASP A 79 3.95 17.24 -4.84
N VAL A 80 4.94 17.20 -3.95
CA VAL A 80 4.76 17.47 -2.51
C VAL A 80 4.28 18.90 -2.26
N GLU A 81 4.73 19.88 -3.03
CA GLU A 81 4.30 21.27 -2.86
C GLU A 81 2.89 21.49 -3.36
N ALA A 82 2.48 20.78 -4.44
CA ALA A 82 1.09 20.77 -4.86
C ALA A 82 0.17 20.16 -3.80
N VAL A 83 0.60 19.07 -3.16
CA VAL A 83 -0.15 18.47 -2.03
C VAL A 83 -0.26 19.45 -0.88
N LYS A 84 0.84 20.05 -0.40
CA LYS A 84 0.80 21.02 0.70
C LYS A 84 -0.16 22.17 0.43
N ARG A 85 -0.12 22.76 -0.78
CA ARG A 85 -1.07 23.82 -1.17
C ARG A 85 -2.52 23.36 -1.17
N ALA A 86 -2.80 22.14 -1.59
CA ALA A 86 -4.17 21.60 -1.59
C ALA A 86 -4.74 21.42 -0.17
N PHE A 87 -3.87 21.31 0.84
CA PHE A 87 -4.25 21.09 2.24
C PHE A 87 -3.91 22.26 3.17
N SER A 88 -3.55 23.45 2.64
CA SER A 88 -3.19 24.63 3.44
C SER A 88 -4.37 25.57 3.77
N GLY A 89 -5.61 25.09 3.62
CA GLY A 89 -6.85 25.83 3.89
C GLY A 89 -7.33 25.71 5.33
#